data_AF-A0A354K8B8-F1
#
_entry.id   AF-A0A354K8B8-F1
#
_cell.length_a   1.000
_cell.length_b   1.000
_cell.length_c   1.000
_cell.angle_alpha   90.00
_cell.angle_beta   90.00
_cell.angle_gamma   90.00
#
_symmetry.space_group_name_H-M   'P 1'
#
loop_
_entity.id
_entity.type
_entity.pdbx_description
1 polymer ?
#
loop_
_entity_poly.entity_id
_entity_poly.type
_entity_poly.pdbx_seq_one_letter_code
_entity_poly.pdbx_strand_id
1 'polypeptide(L)'
;MADLMEMAKQLGKELQKDERYLAFQKATLDNDNDTELQTLIADFNQKRLDLSNAEDSGEEDTDRLAALNDSVQETYSKIMSRQSMIDYQAARARFEQLLDGINRVIAMSAAGQDPDSYDPNAIAGGCSGNCSGCAGCC
;
A
#
# COMPACT_ATOMS: atom_id res chain seq x y z
N MET A 1 25.35 12.80 24.50
CA MET A 1 23.96 12.77 24.00
C MET A 1 24.02 12.26 22.58
N ALA A 2 23.28 11.19 22.25
CA ALA A 2 23.17 10.78 20.86
C ALA A 2 22.36 11.84 20.10
N ASP A 3 22.86 12.22 18.92
CA ASP A 3 22.14 13.08 17.99
C ASP A 3 20.83 12.38 17.58
N LEU A 4 19.74 13.13 17.45
CA LEU A 4 18.44 12.61 17.00
C LEU A 4 18.58 11.90 15.64
N MET A 5 19.46 12.39 14.77
CA MET A 5 19.75 11.73 13.50
C MET A 5 20.46 10.38 13.68
N GLU A 6 21.33 10.23 14.69
CA GLU A 6 21.96 8.94 14.99
C GLU A 6 20.97 7.95 15.60
N MET A 7 20.03 8.43 16.44
CA MET A 7 18.93 7.58 16.93
C MET A 7 18.01 7.11 15.80
N ALA A 8 17.66 8.00 14.87
CA ALA A 8 16.85 7.64 13.70
C ALA A 8 17.56 6.62 12.79
N LYS A 9 18.88 6.77 12.57
CA LYS A 9 19.69 5.77 11.85
C LYS A 9 19.71 4.42 12.58
N GLN A 10 19.82 4.43 13.90
CA GLN A 10 19.81 3.20 14.69
C GLN A 10 18.45 2.52 14.62
N LEU A 11 17.36 3.27 14.71
CA LEU A 11 16.01 2.76 14.49
C LEU A 11 15.87 2.12 13.10
N GLY A 12 16.39 2.76 12.06
CA GLY A 12 16.41 2.20 10.70
C GLY A 12 17.18 0.88 10.60
N LYS A 13 18.33 0.76 11.27
CA LYS A 13 19.11 -0.50 11.31
C LYS A 13 18.37 -1.62 12.05
N GLU A 14 17.67 -1.32 13.13
CA GLU A 14 16.88 -2.31 13.86
C GLU A 14 15.61 -2.69 13.09
N LEU A 15 14.96 -1.73 12.43
CA LEU A 15 13.83 -1.98 11.53
C LEU A 15 14.21 -2.96 10.42
N GLN A 16 15.41 -2.84 9.85
CA GLN A 16 15.92 -3.75 8.82
C GLN A 16 16.16 -5.19 9.32
N LYS A 17 16.20 -5.41 10.64
CA LYS A 17 16.32 -6.74 11.25
C LYS A 17 14.97 -7.28 11.72
N ASP A 18 13.91 -6.48 11.71
CA ASP A 18 12.58 -6.87 12.16
C ASP A 18 12.03 -7.98 11.27
N GLU A 19 11.43 -9.02 11.88
CA GLU A 19 10.89 -10.17 11.15
C GLU A 19 9.83 -9.77 10.12
N ARG A 20 9.05 -8.72 10.38
CA ARG A 20 8.03 -8.22 9.43
C ARG A 20 8.68 -7.60 8.20
N TYR A 21 9.78 -6.86 8.38
CA TYR A 21 10.55 -6.34 7.26
C TYR A 21 11.20 -7.47 6.45
N LEU A 22 11.83 -8.43 7.13
CA LEU A 22 12.45 -9.58 6.45
C LEU A 22 11.42 -10.43 5.69
N ALA A 23 10.25 -10.65 6.27
CA ALA A 23 9.13 -11.33 5.61
C ALA A 23 8.63 -10.57 4.39
N PHE A 24 8.51 -9.23 4.49
CA PHE A 24 8.14 -8.38 3.36
C PHE A 24 9.19 -8.44 2.24
N GLN A 25 10.48 -8.35 2.56
CA GLN A 25 11.56 -8.45 1.56
C GLN A 25 11.56 -9.81 0.87
N LYS A 26 11.34 -10.90 1.62
CA LYS A 26 11.23 -12.24 1.05
C LYS A 26 10.02 -12.34 0.11
N ALA A 27 8.84 -11.92 0.58
CA ALA A 27 7.62 -11.97 -0.22
C ALA A 27 7.73 -11.09 -1.48
N THR A 28 8.46 -9.98 -1.42
CA THR A 28 8.78 -9.14 -2.59
C THR A 28 9.61 -9.92 -3.60
N LEU A 29 10.70 -10.56 -3.16
CA LEU A 29 11.54 -11.38 -4.04
C LEU A 29 10.75 -12.57 -4.63
N ASP A 30 9.91 -13.23 -3.85
CA ASP A 30 9.08 -14.34 -4.32
C ASP A 30 8.04 -13.87 -5.36
N ASN A 31 7.48 -12.67 -5.18
CA ASN A 31 6.57 -12.03 -6.13
C ASN A 31 7.28 -11.61 -7.44
N ASP A 32 8.45 -10.99 -7.32
CA ASP A 32 9.24 -10.53 -8.47
C ASP A 32 9.75 -11.71 -9.32
N ASN A 33 10.06 -12.85 -8.68
CA ASN A 33 10.51 -14.06 -9.36
C ASN A 33 9.36 -14.94 -9.89
N ASP A 34 8.10 -14.63 -9.59
CA ASP A 34 6.94 -15.35 -10.12
C ASP A 34 6.73 -14.98 -11.60
N THR A 35 7.34 -15.75 -12.49
CA THR A 35 7.27 -15.55 -13.94
C THR A 35 5.84 -15.53 -14.49
N GLU A 36 4.94 -16.28 -13.86
CA GLU A 36 3.54 -16.37 -14.30
C GLU A 36 2.76 -15.11 -13.89
N LEU A 37 3.01 -14.61 -12.69
CA LEU A 37 2.50 -13.31 -12.23
C LEU A 37 3.04 -12.18 -13.12
N GLN A 38 4.34 -12.15 -13.41
CA GLN A 38 4.93 -11.11 -14.27
C GLN A 38 4.33 -11.13 -15.69
N THR A 39 4.02 -12.32 -16.21
CA THR A 39 3.33 -12.47 -17.50
C THR A 39 1.91 -11.88 -17.45
N LEU A 40 1.15 -12.17 -16.39
CA LEU A 40 -0.18 -11.60 -16.21
C LEU A 40 -0.14 -10.08 -16.03
N ILE A 41 0.87 -9.54 -15.33
CA ILE A 41 1.06 -8.09 -15.18
C ILE A 41 1.36 -7.44 -16.53
N ALA A 42 2.22 -8.05 -17.35
CA ALA A 42 2.50 -7.56 -18.70
C ALA A 42 1.23 -7.56 -19.57
N ASP A 43 0.44 -8.63 -19.54
CA ASP A 43 -0.84 -8.74 -20.25
C ASP A 43 -1.86 -7.69 -19.76
N PHE A 44 -1.97 -7.48 -18.45
CA PHE A 44 -2.82 -6.46 -17.86
C PHE A 44 -2.43 -5.05 -18.33
N ASN A 45 -1.14 -4.73 -18.33
CA ASN A 45 -0.65 -3.43 -18.79
C ASN A 45 -0.95 -3.20 -20.27
N GLN A 46 -0.83 -4.23 -21.09
CA GLN A 46 -1.18 -4.16 -22.51
C GLN A 46 -2.69 -3.92 -22.70
N LYS A 47 -3.54 -4.71 -22.05
CA LYS A 47 -5.00 -4.54 -22.13
C LYS A 47 -5.47 -3.18 -21.62
N ARG A 48 -4.82 -2.65 -20.58
CA ARG A 48 -5.10 -1.30 -20.07
C ARG A 48 -4.72 -0.21 -21.08
N LEU A 49 -3.60 -0.39 -21.79
CA LEU A 49 -3.21 0.52 -22.86
C LEU A 49 -4.21 0.46 -24.02
N ASP A 50 -4.64 -0.74 -24.41
CA ASP A 50 -5.62 -0.92 -25.49
C ASP A 50 -6.97 -0.26 -25.15
N LEU A 51 -7.43 -0.40 -23.90
CA LEU A 51 -8.62 0.29 -23.40
C LEU A 51 -8.45 1.81 -23.43
N SER A 52 -7.35 2.33 -22.88
CA SER A 52 -7.06 3.77 -22.88
C SER A 52 -7.02 4.35 -24.30
N ASN A 53 -6.42 3.63 -25.25
CA ASN A 53 -6.37 4.05 -26.64
C ASN A 53 -7.77 4.08 -27.28
N ALA A 54 -8.62 3.09 -26.99
CA ALA A 54 -9.99 3.05 -27.48
C ALA A 54 -10.80 4.24 -26.94
N GLU A 55 -10.68 4.53 -25.64
CA GLU A 55 -11.30 5.69 -25.00
C GLU A 55 -10.81 7.02 -25.61
N ASP A 56 -9.50 7.19 -25.79
CA ASP A 56 -8.89 8.41 -26.34
C ASP A 56 -9.23 8.63 -27.82
N SER A 57 -9.40 7.55 -28.58
CA SER A 57 -9.79 7.61 -30.00
C SER A 57 -11.27 7.95 -30.21
N GLY A 58 -12.06 8.01 -29.14
CA GLY A 58 -13.50 8.26 -29.20
C GLY A 58 -14.28 7.07 -29.76
N GLU A 59 -13.85 5.84 -29.47
CA GLU A 59 -14.57 4.62 -29.87
C GLU A 59 -16.02 4.67 -29.35
N GLU A 60 -17.00 4.68 -30.26
CA GLU A 60 -18.44 4.73 -29.92
C GLU A 60 -19.07 3.34 -29.73
N ASP A 61 -18.32 2.27 -30.04
CA ASP A 61 -18.76 0.88 -29.86
C ASP A 61 -18.72 0.50 -28.37
N THR A 62 -19.87 0.64 -27.73
CA THR A 62 -20.04 0.35 -26.30
C THR A 62 -19.83 -1.12 -25.96
N ASP A 63 -20.15 -2.04 -26.88
CA ASP A 63 -19.99 -3.48 -26.65
C ASP A 63 -18.50 -3.85 -26.66
N ARG A 64 -17.73 -3.23 -27.55
CA ARG A 64 -16.28 -3.40 -27.61
C ARG A 64 -15.57 -2.80 -26.40
N LEU A 65 -15.96 -1.60 -25.96
CA LEU A 65 -15.41 -0.98 -24.74
C LEU A 65 -15.74 -1.83 -23.50
N ALA A 66 -16.97 -2.35 -23.40
CA ALA A 66 -17.34 -3.25 -22.32
C ALA A 66 -16.49 -4.52 -22.31
N ALA A 67 -16.29 -5.15 -23.48
CA ALA A 67 -15.46 -6.35 -23.58
C ALA A 67 -13.98 -6.10 -23.21
N LEU A 68 -13.41 -4.94 -23.58
CA LEU A 68 -12.07 -4.54 -23.17
C LEU A 68 -11.98 -4.35 -21.65
N ASN A 69 -12.97 -3.68 -21.06
CA ASN A 69 -13.02 -3.48 -19.61
C ASN A 69 -13.15 -4.80 -18.84
N ASP A 70 -14.03 -5.71 -19.30
CA ASP A 70 -14.18 -7.05 -18.72
C ASP A 70 -12.88 -7.85 -18.78
N SER A 71 -12.16 -7.78 -19.90
CA SER A 71 -10.85 -8.43 -20.09
C SER A 71 -9.79 -7.88 -19.14
N VAL A 72 -9.77 -6.57 -18.90
CA VAL A 72 -8.89 -5.92 -17.91
C VAL A 72 -9.22 -6.41 -16.50
N GLN A 73 -10.50 -6.43 -16.12
CA GLN A 73 -10.95 -6.88 -14.80
C GLN A 73 -10.67 -8.37 -14.54
N GLU A 74 -10.87 -9.22 -15.54
CA GLU A 74 -10.57 -10.65 -15.45
C GLU A 74 -9.07 -10.87 -15.21
N THR A 75 -8.23 -10.16 -15.95
CA THR A 75 -6.77 -10.27 -15.82
C THR A 75 -6.31 -9.77 -14.46
N TYR A 76 -6.87 -8.65 -13.98
CA TYR A 76 -6.62 -8.14 -12.63
C TYR A 76 -6.99 -9.15 -11.54
N SER A 77 -8.16 -9.78 -11.66
CA SER A 77 -8.62 -10.79 -10.70
C SER A 77 -7.68 -12.00 -10.65
N LYS A 78 -7.16 -12.44 -11.81
CA LYS A 78 -6.16 -13.50 -11.89
C LYS A 78 -4.87 -13.12 -11.17
N ILE A 79 -4.36 -11.89 -11.37
CA ILE A 79 -3.18 -11.38 -10.67
C ILE A 79 -3.40 -11.40 -9.15
N MET A 80 -4.54 -10.87 -8.66
CA MET A 80 -4.83 -10.80 -7.22
C MET A 80 -5.05 -12.17 -6.57
N SER A 81 -5.51 -13.16 -7.34
CA SER A 81 -5.71 -14.54 -6.85
C SER A 81 -4.42 -15.34 -6.70
N ARG A 82 -3.28 -14.83 -7.18
CA ARG A 82 -1.98 -15.50 -7.08
C ARG A 82 -1.51 -15.53 -5.63
N GLN A 83 -1.05 -16.70 -5.19
CA GLN A 83 -0.53 -16.88 -3.84
C GLN A 83 0.65 -15.94 -3.55
N SER A 84 1.59 -15.78 -4.49
CA SER A 84 2.72 -14.84 -4.40
C SER A 84 2.27 -13.39 -4.20
N MET A 85 1.14 -12.99 -4.80
CA MET A 85 0.56 -11.67 -4.64
C MET A 85 -0.17 -11.51 -3.31
N ILE A 86 -0.90 -12.53 -2.86
CA ILE A 86 -1.57 -12.56 -1.56
C ILE A 86 -0.55 -12.47 -0.42
N ASP A 87 0.52 -13.28 -0.49
CA ASP A 87 1.57 -13.33 0.52
C ASP A 87 2.33 -12.00 0.58
N TYR A 88 2.64 -11.41 -0.58
CA TYR A 88 3.23 -10.08 -0.68
C TYR A 88 2.34 -9.02 -0.02
N GLN A 89 1.04 -8.97 -0.35
CA GLN A 89 0.13 -7.98 0.24
C GLN A 89 -0.01 -8.14 1.75
N ALA A 90 -0.08 -9.38 2.24
CA ALA A 90 -0.17 -9.65 3.67
C ALA A 90 1.11 -9.23 4.42
N ALA A 91 2.29 -9.54 3.88
CA ALA A 91 3.56 -9.16 4.46
C ALA A 91 3.75 -7.62 4.44
N ARG A 92 3.37 -6.99 3.32
CA ARG A 92 3.39 -5.53 3.16
C ARG A 92 2.51 -4.84 4.19
N ALA A 93 1.25 -5.28 4.35
CA ALA A 93 0.31 -4.67 5.30
C ALA A 93 0.84 -4.71 6.74
N ARG A 94 1.46 -5.82 7.17
CA ARG A 94 2.07 -5.94 8.51
C ARG A 94 3.24 -5.00 8.70
N PHE A 95 4.06 -4.82 7.66
CA PHE A 95 5.19 -3.89 7.71
C PHE A 95 4.73 -2.42 7.70
N GLU A 96 3.73 -2.08 6.89
CA GLU A 96 3.12 -0.74 6.87
C GLU A 96 2.48 -0.38 8.21
N GLN A 97 1.80 -1.33 8.88
CA GLN A 97 1.26 -1.13 10.24
C GLN A 97 2.34 -0.80 11.26
N LEU A 98 3.51 -1.46 11.18
CA LEU A 98 4.65 -1.13 12.04
C LEU A 98 5.15 0.30 11.78
N LEU A 99 5.35 0.65 10.50
CA LEU A 99 5.81 1.98 10.11
C LEU A 99 4.84 3.09 10.54
N ASP A 100 3.54 2.86 10.38
CA ASP A 100 2.49 3.78 10.83
C ASP A 100 2.56 3.96 12.35
N GLY A 101 2.71 2.88 13.13
CA GLY A 101 2.91 2.97 14.58
C GLY A 101 4.13 3.81 14.96
N ILE A 102 5.28 3.57 14.33
CA ILE A 102 6.51 4.35 14.54
C ILE A 102 6.29 5.83 14.23
N ASN A 103 5.66 6.14 13.09
CA ASN A 103 5.37 7.51 12.68
C ASN A 103 4.43 8.22 13.66
N ARG A 104 3.43 7.52 14.19
CA ARG A 104 2.52 8.06 15.21
C ARG A 104 3.25 8.40 16.51
N VAL A 105 4.12 7.52 17.00
CA VAL A 105 4.94 7.80 18.20
C VAL A 105 5.78 9.06 18.00
N ILE A 106 6.44 9.17 16.83
CA ILE A 106 7.25 10.35 16.49
C ILE A 106 6.39 11.62 16.45
N ALA A 107 5.23 11.56 15.78
CA ALA A 107 4.32 12.71 15.64
C ALA A 107 3.73 13.15 16.99
N MET A 108 3.32 12.20 17.84
CA MET A 108 2.85 12.47 19.20
C MET A 108 3.94 13.15 20.05
N SER A 109 5.16 12.61 20.00
CA SER A 109 6.31 13.18 20.72
C SER A 109 6.62 14.60 20.26
N ALA A 110 6.58 14.84 18.94
CA ALA A 110 6.79 16.18 18.37
C ALA A 110 5.68 17.18 18.78
N ALA A 111 4.47 16.69 19.04
CA ALA A 111 3.37 17.49 19.58
C ALA A 111 3.48 17.73 21.11
N GLY A 112 4.53 17.23 21.77
CA GLY A 112 4.77 17.38 23.21
C GLY A 112 4.03 16.37 24.09
N GLN A 113 3.48 15.31 23.50
CA GLN A 113 2.87 14.20 24.23
C GLN A 113 3.95 13.20 24.69
N ASP A 114 3.61 12.38 25.68
CA ASP A 114 4.50 11.34 26.20
C ASP A 114 4.58 10.15 25.20
N PRO A 115 5.77 9.79 24.66
CA PRO A 115 5.92 8.63 23.77
C PRO A 115 5.49 7.31 24.40
N ASP A 116 5.64 7.15 25.72
CA ASP A 116 5.28 5.91 26.43
C ASP A 116 3.76 5.76 26.60
N SER A 117 2.99 6.81 26.28
CA SER A 117 1.53 6.78 26.23
C SER A 117 0.96 6.20 24.93
N TYR A 118 1.82 5.83 23.98
CA TYR A 118 1.38 5.20 22.74
C TYR A 118 0.65 3.88 23.00
N ASP A 119 -0.61 3.81 22.56
CA ASP A 119 -1.41 2.60 22.55
C ASP A 119 -1.72 2.20 21.10
N PRO A 120 -1.24 1.04 20.61
CA PRO A 120 -1.52 0.58 19.26
C PRO A 120 -3.01 0.27 19.01
N ASN A 121 -3.79 0.07 20.07
CA ASN A 121 -5.24 -0.19 20.01
C ASN A 121 -6.09 1.03 20.32
N ALA A 122 -5.48 2.14 20.77
CA ALA A 122 -6.21 3.38 20.89
C ALA A 122 -6.65 3.78 19.49
N ILE A 123 -7.96 3.75 19.27
CA ILE A 123 -8.59 4.39 18.11
C ILE A 123 -8.06 5.81 18.13
N ALA A 124 -7.23 6.17 17.15
CA ALA A 124 -6.78 7.53 17.00
C ALA A 124 -8.04 8.40 16.92
N GLY A 125 -8.37 9.09 18.01
CA GLY A 125 -9.40 10.11 18.08
C GLY A 125 -8.99 11.37 17.32
N GLY A 126 -8.38 11.18 16.14
CA GLY A 126 -7.77 12.18 15.30
C GLY A 126 -8.16 11.92 13.86
N CYS A 127 -9.38 12.35 13.51
CA CYS A 127 -9.78 12.74 12.16
C CYS A 127 -9.45 11.75 11.01
N SER A 128 -10.21 10.64 10.94
CA SER A 128 -10.35 9.85 9.71
C SER A 128 -11.67 10.15 8.98
N GLY A 129 -12.23 11.36 9.15
CA GLY A 129 -13.55 11.72 8.63
C GLY A 129 -13.51 13.06 7.89
N ASN A 130 -13.83 13.01 6.59
CA ASN A 130 -14.34 14.11 5.75
C ASN A 130 -14.20 15.52 6.31
N CYS A 131 -13.30 16.31 5.74
CA CYS A 131 -13.24 17.76 5.91
C CYS A 131 -14.39 18.48 5.16
N SER A 132 -15.62 18.02 5.36
CA SER A 132 -16.87 18.61 4.84
C SER A 132 -17.85 19.00 5.96
N GLY A 133 -17.45 18.86 7.23
CA GLY A 133 -18.35 19.07 8.38
C GLY A 133 -18.13 20.34 9.20
N CYS A 134 -17.02 21.08 9.04
CA CYS A 134 -16.81 22.34 9.78
C CYS A 134 -17.48 23.53 9.08
N ALA A 135 -18.81 23.46 8.98
CA ALA A 135 -19.69 24.58 8.70
C ALA A 135 -20.88 24.48 9.67
N GLY A 136 -20.68 24.88 10.92
CA GLY A 136 -21.73 24.75 11.94
C GLY A 136 -21.34 25.30 13.30
N CYS A 137 -21.41 26.62 13.40
CA CYS A 137 -21.53 27.41 14.62
C CYS A 137 -22.37 26.71 15.71
N CYS A 138 -21.81 26.51 16.90
CA CYS A 138 -22.40 26.68 18.24
C CYS A 138 -21.29 26.56 19.30
#